data_AF-A0A1Q6K4K8-F1
#
_entry.id   AF-A0A1Q6K4K8-F1
#
_cell.length_a   1.000
_cell.length_b   1.000
_cell.length_c   1.000
_cell.angle_alpha   90.00
_cell.angle_beta   90.00
_cell.angle_gamma   90.00
#
_symmetry.space_group_name_H-M   'P 1'
#
loop_
_entity.id
_entity.type
_entity.pdbx_description
1 polymer ?
#
loop_
_entity_poly.entity_id
_entity_poly.type
_entity_poly.pdbx_seq_one_letter_code
_entity_poly.pdbx_strand_id
1 'polypeptide(L)'
;MEKQLEAQMSTMLEYPVARKRGKIYRGFFKGRPNFKKLSEGNRLILLIGLEDSKKIRNLVVRKKVWLVDYSAIAAEVQADEAIEDWQTFQLETNNLFYRRVKSALSKGIAVVDRNFRNLEIRLGFLEVASISGSIESVLLVDRKLLQKDSYLQQQATKGLLQVGVDKVYFI
;
A
#
# COMPACT_ATOMS: atom_id res chain seq x y z
N MET A 1 8.80 5.95 21.30
CA MET A 1 8.81 5.24 20.01
C MET A 1 8.83 3.72 20.17
N GLU A 2 9.64 3.12 21.04
CA GLU A 2 9.62 1.66 21.27
C GLU A 2 8.24 1.11 21.66
N LYS A 3 7.54 1.77 22.58
CA LYS A 3 6.16 1.39 22.99
C LYS A 3 5.16 1.34 21.81
N GLN A 4 5.29 2.24 20.82
CA GLN A 4 4.43 2.22 19.62
C GLN A 4 4.74 1.02 18.72
N LEU A 5 6.00 0.60 18.68
CA LEU A 5 6.44 -0.52 17.87
C LEU A 5 6.10 -1.87 18.52
N GLU A 6 6.14 -1.95 19.85
CA GLU A 6 5.65 -3.10 20.62
C GLU A 6 4.14 -3.27 20.47
N ALA A 7 3.38 -2.17 20.58
CA ALA A 7 1.94 -2.18 20.33
C ALA A 7 1.63 -2.73 18.93
N GLN A 8 2.40 -2.32 17.92
CA GLN A 8 2.26 -2.79 16.53
C GLN A 8 2.60 -4.28 16.34
N MET A 9 3.58 -4.79 17.06
CA MET A 9 3.88 -6.22 17.06
C MET A 9 2.73 -7.03 17.68
N SER A 10 2.06 -6.48 18.70
CA SER A 10 0.87 -7.08 19.29
C SER A 10 -0.32 -7.05 18.31
N THR A 11 -0.62 -5.91 17.69
CA THR A 11 -1.72 -5.79 16.72
C THR A 11 -1.49 -6.66 15.49
N MET A 12 -0.24 -6.87 15.08
CA MET A 12 0.09 -7.77 13.97
C MET A 12 -0.48 -9.18 14.16
N LEU A 13 -0.52 -9.68 15.40
CA LEU A 13 -1.02 -11.04 15.70
C LEU A 13 -2.53 -11.20 15.42
N GLU A 14 -3.26 -10.09 15.34
CA GLU A 14 -4.71 -10.08 15.12
C GLU A 14 -5.08 -10.24 13.64
N TYR A 15 -4.14 -9.99 12.72
CA TYR A 15 -4.38 -10.04 11.27
C TYR A 15 -3.90 -11.37 10.66
N PRO A 16 -4.79 -12.23 10.12
CA PRO A 16 -4.40 -13.45 9.42
C PRO A 16 -3.37 -13.24 8.31
N VAL A 17 -3.47 -12.15 7.54
CA VAL A 17 -2.48 -11.80 6.50
C VAL A 17 -1.06 -11.63 7.05
N ALA A 18 -0.89 -11.31 8.34
CA ALA A 18 0.43 -11.12 8.94
C ALA A 18 1.27 -12.41 9.03
N ARG A 19 0.66 -13.58 8.90
CA ARG A 19 1.37 -14.87 8.81
C ARG A 19 2.28 -14.95 7.58
N LYS A 20 1.96 -14.17 6.55
CA LYS A 20 2.74 -14.07 5.31
C LYS A 20 3.91 -13.10 5.49
N ARG A 21 5.11 -13.54 5.08
CA ARG A 21 6.32 -12.71 5.10
C ARG A 21 6.98 -12.66 3.73
N GLY A 22 6.94 -11.49 3.10
CA GLY A 22 7.43 -11.26 1.75
C GLY A 22 8.95 -11.19 1.62
N LYS A 23 9.43 -11.36 0.38
CA LYS A 23 10.85 -11.27 0.05
C LYS A 23 11.25 -9.82 -0.21
N ILE A 24 12.34 -9.39 0.41
CA ILE A 24 12.99 -8.12 0.10
C ILE A 24 13.84 -8.27 -1.16
N TYR A 25 13.61 -7.40 -2.14
CA TYR A 25 14.46 -7.28 -3.32
C TYR A 25 15.35 -6.04 -3.16
N ARG A 26 16.65 -6.28 -2.90
CA ARG A 26 17.70 -5.24 -2.76
C ARG A 26 18.88 -5.54 -3.71
N GLY A 27 19.52 -4.49 -4.24
CA GLY A 27 20.75 -4.59 -5.05
C GLY A 27 20.66 -4.00 -6.48
N PHE A 28 21.82 -3.61 -7.04
CA PHE A 28 21.97 -2.97 -8.36
C PHE A 28 21.62 -3.89 -9.54
N PHE A 29 21.79 -5.22 -9.40
CA PHE A 29 21.57 -6.20 -10.48
C PHE A 29 20.39 -7.16 -10.25
N LYS A 30 19.99 -7.42 -9.00
CA LYS A 30 18.88 -8.36 -8.66
C LYS A 30 17.73 -7.74 -7.84
N GLY A 31 17.81 -6.44 -7.50
CA GLY A 31 16.89 -5.81 -6.55
C GLY A 31 16.06 -4.64 -7.08
N ARG A 32 16.25 -4.22 -8.34
CA ARG A 32 15.39 -3.19 -8.94
C ARG A 32 14.08 -3.83 -9.41
N PRO A 33 12.92 -3.22 -9.10
CA PRO A 33 11.67 -3.72 -9.64
C PRO A 33 11.68 -3.62 -11.16
N ASN A 34 11.34 -4.72 -11.83
CA ASN A 34 11.08 -4.71 -13.26
C ASN A 34 9.65 -4.20 -13.47
N PHE A 35 9.51 -2.92 -13.80
CA PHE A 35 8.21 -2.28 -14.00
C PHE A 35 7.39 -2.88 -15.15
N LYS A 36 8.03 -3.53 -16.12
CA LYS A 36 7.31 -4.30 -17.15
C LYS A 36 6.63 -5.51 -16.52
N LYS A 37 7.38 -6.30 -15.72
CA LYS A 37 6.80 -7.43 -14.99
C LYS A 37 5.74 -6.98 -13.99
N LEU A 38 5.95 -5.87 -13.27
CA LEU A 38 4.95 -5.31 -12.34
C LEU A 38 3.63 -4.92 -13.02
N SER A 39 3.63 -4.70 -14.34
CA SER A 39 2.44 -4.38 -15.13
C SER A 39 1.72 -5.58 -15.76
N GLU A 40 2.08 -6.82 -15.40
CA GLU A 40 1.54 -8.05 -16.00
C GLU A 40 0.79 -8.94 -14.98
N GLY A 41 -0.36 -9.53 -15.29
CA GLY A 41 -1.11 -10.37 -14.32
C GLY A 41 -1.94 -9.56 -13.32
N ASN A 42 -2.37 -10.17 -12.21
CA ASN A 42 -3.23 -9.53 -11.21
C ASN A 42 -2.42 -9.21 -9.96
N ARG A 43 -2.34 -7.93 -9.60
CA ARG A 43 -1.53 -7.46 -8.47
C ARG A 43 -2.16 -6.31 -7.71
N LEU A 44 -1.80 -6.28 -6.43
CA LEU A 44 -1.97 -5.13 -5.57
C LEU A 44 -0.60 -4.53 -5.29
N ILE A 45 -0.40 -3.27 -5.64
CA ILE A 45 0.85 -2.55 -5.44
C ILE A 45 0.59 -1.42 -4.44
N LEU A 46 1.22 -1.48 -3.26
CA LEU A 46 1.13 -0.46 -2.22
C LEU A 46 2.30 0.51 -2.34
N LEU A 47 2.03 1.80 -2.25
CA LEU A 47 3.05 2.86 -2.30
C LEU A 47 3.35 3.41 -0.91
N ILE A 48 4.62 3.71 -0.65
CA ILE A 48 5.07 4.51 0.51
C ILE A 48 6.03 5.59 -0.02
N GLY A 49 5.61 6.86 0.01
CA GLY A 49 6.47 8.00 -0.36
C GLY A 49 6.77 8.12 -1.85
N LEU A 50 5.91 7.58 -2.71
CA LEU A 50 6.14 7.49 -4.15
C LEU A 50 5.06 8.22 -4.98
N GLU A 51 4.30 9.10 -4.34
CA GLU A 51 3.12 9.78 -4.87
C GLU A 51 3.46 10.54 -6.17
N ASP A 52 4.57 11.29 -6.17
CA ASP A 52 5.04 12.07 -7.33
C ASP A 52 6.07 11.37 -8.24
N SER A 53 6.33 10.09 -7.97
CA SER A 53 7.43 9.37 -8.62
C SER A 53 7.20 9.22 -10.12
N LYS A 54 8.14 9.71 -10.95
CA LYS A 54 8.13 9.51 -12.41
C LYS A 54 8.03 8.02 -12.79
N LYS A 55 8.62 7.13 -11.98
CA LYS A 55 8.56 5.68 -12.20
C LYS A 55 7.13 5.15 -12.00
N ILE A 56 6.42 5.64 -10.99
CA ILE A 56 5.02 5.27 -10.73
C ILE A 56 4.11 5.85 -11.81
N ARG A 57 4.29 7.12 -12.21
CA ARG A 57 3.55 7.70 -13.33
C ARG A 57 3.71 6.86 -14.62
N ASN A 58 4.93 6.45 -14.94
CA ASN A 58 5.20 5.57 -16.08
C ASN A 58 4.63 4.13 -15.93
N LEU A 59 4.37 3.67 -14.71
CA LEU A 59 3.72 2.38 -14.46
C LEU A 59 2.20 2.50 -14.68
N VAL A 60 1.59 3.58 -14.19
CA VAL A 60 0.14 3.81 -14.23
C VAL A 60 -0.38 4.08 -15.65
N VAL A 61 0.44 4.61 -16.56
CA VAL A 61 0.05 4.77 -17.98
C VAL A 61 -0.08 3.44 -18.74
N ARG A 62 0.27 2.30 -18.13
CA ARG A 62 0.23 0.99 -18.79
C ARG A 62 -1.18 0.42 -18.77
N LYS A 63 -1.51 -0.35 -19.81
CA LYS A 63 -2.79 -1.05 -19.92
C LYS A 63 -3.02 -1.93 -18.68
N LYS A 64 -4.25 -1.88 -18.13
CA LYS A 64 -4.69 -2.64 -16.94
C LYS A 64 -4.07 -2.22 -15.60
N VAL A 65 -3.32 -1.12 -15.54
CA VAL A 65 -2.82 -0.55 -14.28
C VAL A 65 -3.69 0.63 -13.89
N TRP A 66 -4.21 0.61 -12.67
CA TRP A 66 -5.14 1.62 -12.18
C TRP A 66 -4.61 2.21 -10.88
N LEU A 67 -4.35 3.52 -10.86
CA LEU A 67 -4.00 4.23 -9.63
C LEU A 67 -5.27 4.52 -8.82
N VAL A 68 -5.21 4.23 -7.53
CA VAL A 68 -6.22 4.60 -6.54
C VAL A 68 -5.53 5.45 -5.48
N ASP A 69 -5.77 6.75 -5.56
CA ASP A 69 -5.21 7.75 -4.63
C ASP A 69 -6.24 8.09 -3.56
N TYR A 70 -5.92 7.75 -2.30
CA TYR A 70 -6.78 8.04 -1.16
C TYR A 70 -6.99 9.55 -0.96
N SER A 71 -5.99 10.38 -1.22
CA SER A 71 -6.08 11.84 -1.03
C SER A 71 -7.01 12.48 -2.04
N ALA A 72 -6.95 12.03 -3.30
CA ALA A 72 -7.88 12.46 -4.34
C ALA A 72 -9.32 12.06 -4.02
N ILE A 73 -9.53 10.86 -3.46
CA ILE A 73 -10.84 10.37 -3.02
C ILE A 73 -11.35 11.18 -1.83
N ALA A 74 -10.49 11.47 -0.85
CA ALA A 74 -10.83 12.29 0.29
C ALA A 74 -11.28 13.69 -0.16
N ALA A 75 -10.58 14.30 -1.12
CA ALA A 75 -10.98 15.59 -1.68
C ALA A 75 -12.33 15.53 -2.41
N GLU A 76 -12.61 14.45 -3.13
CA GLU A 76 -13.91 14.23 -3.79
C GLU A 76 -15.06 14.11 -2.80
N VAL A 77 -14.88 13.33 -1.72
CA VAL A 77 -15.90 13.20 -0.67
C VAL A 77 -16.06 14.50 0.11
N GLN A 78 -14.98 15.24 0.34
CA GLN A 78 -15.04 16.54 1.02
C GLN A 78 -15.78 17.60 0.20
N ALA A 79 -15.80 17.47 -1.13
CA ALA A 79 -16.55 18.38 -2.00
C ALA A 79 -18.06 18.10 -2.02
N ASP A 80 -18.51 16.99 -1.42
CA ASP A 80 -19.93 16.69 -1.27
C ASP A 80 -20.50 17.49 -0.09
N GLU A 81 -21.37 18.45 -0.39
CA GLU A 81 -22.02 19.32 0.58
C GLU A 81 -22.88 18.56 1.60
N ALA A 82 -23.26 17.31 1.32
CA ALA A 82 -24.00 16.46 2.25
C ALA A 82 -23.15 15.90 3.41
N ILE A 83 -21.83 16.06 3.36
CA ILE A 83 -20.91 15.53 4.37
C ILE A 83 -20.63 16.60 5.43
N GLU A 84 -21.39 16.54 6.53
CA GLU A 84 -21.35 17.57 7.58
C GLU A 84 -20.41 17.24 8.75
N ASP A 85 -20.08 15.96 8.96
CA ASP A 85 -19.31 15.51 10.11
C ASP A 85 -18.14 14.57 9.75
N TRP A 86 -17.17 14.52 10.67
CA TRP A 86 -15.94 13.76 10.49
C TRP A 86 -16.14 12.24 10.43
N GLN A 87 -17.11 11.69 11.15
CA GLN A 87 -17.35 10.24 11.16
C GLN A 87 -17.93 9.80 9.82
N THR A 88 -18.92 10.54 9.31
CA THR A 88 -19.51 10.30 7.99
C THR A 88 -18.47 10.48 6.88
N PHE A 89 -17.66 11.54 6.94
CA PHE A 89 -16.54 11.74 6.01
C PHE A 89 -15.59 10.55 5.97
N GLN A 90 -15.16 10.05 7.14
CA GLN A 90 -14.26 8.90 7.22
C GLN A 90 -14.89 7.63 6.65
N LEU A 91 -16.16 7.38 6.97
CA LEU A 91 -16.88 6.20 6.49
C LEU A 91 -17.02 6.23 4.96
N GLU A 92 -17.51 7.33 4.40
CA GLU A 92 -17.72 7.48 2.96
C GLU A 92 -16.41 7.44 2.18
N THR A 93 -15.36 8.11 2.68
CA THR A 93 -14.03 8.06 2.07
C THR A 93 -13.48 6.64 2.03
N ASN A 94 -13.59 5.89 3.14
CA ASN A 94 -13.12 4.51 3.18
C ASN A 94 -13.96 3.61 2.27
N ASN A 95 -15.28 3.74 2.27
CA ASN A 95 -16.18 2.97 1.40
C ASN A 95 -15.85 3.20 -0.08
N LEU A 96 -15.73 4.47 -0.49
CA LEU A 96 -15.37 4.83 -1.86
C LEU A 96 -13.98 4.31 -2.23
N PHE A 97 -13.01 4.44 -1.33
CA PHE A 97 -11.67 3.92 -1.51
C PHE A 97 -11.65 2.41 -1.74
N TYR A 98 -12.27 1.62 -0.87
CA TYR A 98 -12.32 0.17 -1.04
C TYR A 98 -13.09 -0.23 -2.30
N ARG A 99 -14.16 0.48 -2.66
CA ARG A 99 -14.89 0.26 -3.92
C ARG A 99 -13.99 0.49 -5.13
N ARG A 100 -13.19 1.55 -5.16
CA ARG A 100 -12.25 1.85 -6.25
C ARG A 100 -11.12 0.83 -6.32
N VAL A 101 -10.59 0.40 -5.18
CA VAL A 101 -9.59 -0.68 -5.13
C VAL A 101 -10.14 -1.98 -5.69
N LYS A 102 -11.32 -2.42 -5.25
CA LYS A 102 -11.96 -3.64 -5.78
C LYS A 102 -12.21 -3.55 -7.29
N SER A 103 -12.70 -2.41 -7.76
CA SER A 103 -12.89 -2.14 -9.19
C SER A 103 -11.56 -2.21 -9.97
N ALA A 104 -10.50 -1.59 -9.46
CA ALA A 104 -9.17 -1.64 -10.06
C ALA A 104 -8.61 -3.07 -10.15
N LEU A 105 -8.74 -3.85 -9.06
CA LEU A 105 -8.31 -5.25 -9.01
C LEU A 105 -9.09 -6.13 -9.99
N SER A 106 -10.40 -5.92 -10.14
CA SER A 106 -11.21 -6.64 -11.14
C SER A 106 -10.77 -6.38 -12.59
N LYS A 107 -10.10 -5.25 -12.84
CA LYS A 107 -9.58 -4.85 -14.16
C LYS A 107 -8.11 -5.22 -14.38
N GLY A 108 -7.43 -5.75 -13.37
CA GLY A 108 -6.03 -6.21 -13.44
C GLY A 108 -5.21 -5.80 -12.22
N ILE A 109 -4.57 -4.64 -12.28
CA ILE A 109 -3.59 -4.19 -11.29
C ILE A 109 -4.06 -2.91 -10.61
N ALA A 110 -4.13 -2.94 -9.29
CA ALA A 110 -4.34 -1.75 -8.47
C ALA A 110 -3.01 -1.25 -7.93
N VAL A 111 -2.66 -0.01 -8.25
CA VAL A 111 -1.60 0.75 -7.58
C VAL A 111 -2.29 1.66 -6.59
N VAL A 112 -1.98 1.51 -5.30
CA VAL A 112 -2.73 2.15 -4.23
C VAL A 112 -1.82 3.05 -3.44
N ASP A 113 -2.28 4.29 -3.31
CA ASP A 113 -1.61 5.33 -2.55
C ASP A 113 -2.46 5.72 -1.34
N ARG A 114 -1.86 5.58 -0.16
CA ARG A 114 -2.43 5.85 1.16
C ARG A 114 -1.27 5.95 2.15
N ASN A 115 -1.54 6.33 3.40
CA ASN A 115 -0.58 6.29 4.51
C ASN A 115 -0.17 4.87 4.95
N PHE A 116 0.33 4.03 4.04
CA PHE A 116 0.83 2.69 4.32
C PHE A 116 2.14 2.66 5.11
N ARG A 117 2.65 3.82 5.54
CA ARG A 117 3.70 3.88 6.57
C ARG A 117 3.23 3.23 7.85
N ASN A 118 1.97 3.44 8.26
CA ASN A 118 1.40 2.80 9.43
C ASN A 118 1.15 1.30 9.15
N LEU A 119 1.71 0.42 9.99
CA LEU A 119 1.57 -1.04 9.84
C LEU A 119 0.11 -1.51 9.95
N GLU A 120 -0.64 -1.00 10.91
CA GLU A 120 -2.03 -1.40 11.15
C GLU A 120 -2.93 -1.04 9.96
N ILE A 121 -2.80 0.18 9.43
CA ILE A 121 -3.50 0.60 8.20
C ILE A 121 -3.15 -0.34 7.04
N ARG A 122 -1.87 -0.71 6.92
CA ARG A 122 -1.40 -1.60 5.86
C ARG A 122 -1.95 -3.01 6.01
N LEU A 123 -1.98 -3.57 7.22
CA LEU A 123 -2.51 -4.91 7.48
C LEU A 123 -4.02 -4.97 7.33
N GLY A 124 -4.76 -4.02 7.92
CA GLY A 124 -6.21 -3.95 7.75
C GLY A 124 -6.62 -3.81 6.29
N PHE A 125 -5.88 -3.02 5.52
CA PHE A 125 -6.08 -2.93 4.08
C PHE A 125 -5.81 -4.25 3.35
N LEU A 126 -4.69 -4.92 3.66
CA LEU A 126 -4.32 -6.20 3.03
C LEU A 126 -5.32 -7.32 3.36
N GLU A 127 -5.89 -7.32 4.56
CA GLU A 127 -6.95 -8.25 4.96
C GLU A 127 -8.17 -8.09 4.04
N VAL A 128 -8.66 -6.85 3.87
CA VAL A 128 -9.79 -6.55 2.98
C VAL A 128 -9.47 -6.90 1.53
N ALA A 129 -8.25 -6.63 1.09
CA ALA A 129 -7.82 -6.97 -0.27
C ALA A 129 -7.73 -8.48 -0.51
N SER A 130 -7.32 -9.27 0.50
CA SER A 130 -7.20 -10.72 0.40
C SER A 130 -8.53 -11.42 0.10
N ILE A 131 -9.66 -10.82 0.52
CA ILE A 131 -11.02 -11.28 0.21
C ILE A 131 -11.29 -11.24 -1.31
N SER A 132 -10.58 -10.40 -2.06
CA SER A 132 -10.74 -10.26 -3.51
C SER A 132 -10.06 -11.39 -4.32
N GLY A 133 -9.55 -12.43 -3.65
CA GLY A 133 -8.95 -13.61 -4.25
C GLY A 133 -7.42 -13.62 -4.18
N SER A 134 -6.80 -14.59 -4.87
CA SER A 134 -5.34 -14.72 -4.91
C SER A 134 -4.73 -13.58 -5.74
N ILE A 135 -4.19 -12.58 -5.03
CA ILE A 135 -3.56 -11.40 -5.62
C ILE A 135 -2.15 -11.30 -5.08
N GLU A 136 -1.16 -11.15 -5.98
CA GLU A 136 0.20 -10.88 -5.56
C GLU A 136 0.30 -9.44 -5.01
N SER A 137 0.68 -9.31 -3.74
CA SER A 137 0.81 -8.03 -3.03
C SER A 137 2.27 -7.57 -3.02
N VAL A 138 2.51 -6.36 -3.54
CA VAL A 138 3.84 -5.77 -3.69
C VAL A 138 3.89 -4.46 -2.93
N LEU A 139 4.90 -4.27 -2.09
CA LEU A 139 5.18 -3.01 -1.42
C LEU A 139 6.33 -2.29 -2.13
N LEU A 140 6.06 -1.06 -2.59
CA LEU A 140 7.04 -0.16 -3.17
C LEU A 140 7.32 0.97 -2.17
N VAL A 141 8.58 1.09 -1.76
CA VAL A 141 9.02 2.07 -0.75
C VAL A 141 10.02 3.02 -1.37
N ASP A 142 9.82 4.32 -1.22
CA ASP A 142 10.83 5.31 -1.57
C ASP A 142 12.06 5.17 -0.67
N ARG A 143 13.22 4.95 -1.27
CA ARG A 143 14.48 4.85 -0.54
C ARG A 143 14.86 6.16 0.14
N LYS A 144 14.55 7.32 -0.47
CA LYS A 144 14.89 8.61 0.12
C LYS A 144 14.06 8.87 1.37
N LEU A 145 12.76 8.60 1.31
CA LEU A 145 11.90 8.65 2.49
C LEU A 145 12.38 7.68 3.58
N LEU A 146 12.67 6.42 3.23
CA LEU A 146 13.21 5.44 4.20
C LEU A 146 14.50 5.93 4.88
N GLN A 147 15.36 6.67 4.20
CA GLN A 147 16.60 7.19 4.79
C GLN A 147 16.38 8.34 5.79
N LYS A 148 15.21 8.99 5.75
CA LYS A 148 14.90 10.17 6.58
C LYS A 148 13.86 9.87 7.66
N ASP A 149 13.00 8.89 7.44
CA ASP A 149 11.90 8.53 8.33
C ASP A 149 12.35 7.44 9.31
N SER A 150 12.62 7.83 10.55
CA SER A 150 13.10 6.93 11.61
C SER A 150 12.12 5.79 11.91
N TYR A 151 10.82 6.02 11.72
CA TYR A 151 9.79 5.03 11.93
C TYR A 151 9.79 3.96 10.82
N LEU A 152 9.95 4.34 9.56
CA LEU A 152 10.16 3.40 8.46
C LEU A 152 11.48 2.62 8.59
N GLN A 153 12.55 3.25 9.11
CA GLN A 153 13.80 2.55 9.38
C GLN A 153 13.63 1.45 10.41
N GLN A 154 12.94 1.74 11.53
CA GLN A 154 12.65 0.75 12.56
C GLN A 154 11.81 -0.41 12.00
N GLN A 155 10.79 -0.11 11.20
CA GLN A 155 10.01 -1.15 10.51
C GLN A 155 10.86 -1.98 9.57
N ALA A 156 11.78 -1.37 8.81
CA ALA A 156 12.68 -2.09 7.92
C ALA A 156 13.64 -3.01 8.69
N THR A 157 14.23 -2.54 9.78
CA THR A 157 15.15 -3.30 10.63
C THR A 157 14.46 -4.47 11.33
N LYS A 158 13.23 -4.28 11.80
CA LYS A 158 12.41 -5.35 12.39
C LYS A 158 11.73 -6.26 11.37
N GLY A 159 11.89 -5.98 10.06
CA GLY A 159 11.28 -6.74 8.98
C GLY A 159 9.76 -6.60 8.87
N LEU A 160 9.16 -5.55 9.45
CA LEU A 160 7.73 -5.28 9.44
C LEU A 160 7.21 -4.82 8.07
N LEU A 161 8.09 -4.32 7.19
CA LEU A 161 7.75 -4.00 5.80
C LEU A 161 7.43 -5.25 4.96
N GLN A 162 7.86 -6.43 5.41
CA GLN A 162 7.62 -7.69 4.70
C GLN A 162 6.30 -8.35 5.08
N VAL A 163 5.69 -7.92 6.18
CA VAL A 163 4.50 -8.56 6.74
C VAL A 163 3.29 -8.31 5.84
N GLY A 164 2.54 -9.36 5.52
CA GLY A 164 1.32 -9.30 4.71
C GLY A 164 1.53 -9.16 3.20
N VAL A 165 2.78 -8.97 2.74
CA VAL A 165 3.09 -8.77 1.32
C VAL A 165 3.91 -9.93 0.73
N ASP A 166 3.88 -10.11 -0.59
CA ASP A 166 4.75 -11.07 -1.30
C ASP A 166 6.16 -10.52 -1.52
N LYS A 167 6.24 -9.25 -1.90
CA LYS A 167 7.48 -8.61 -2.36
C LYS A 167 7.61 -7.21 -1.84
N VAL A 168 8.84 -6.83 -1.48
CA VAL A 168 9.19 -5.47 -1.09
C VAL A 168 10.31 -4.95 -1.97
N TYR A 169 10.13 -3.77 -2.56
CA TYR A 169 11.14 -3.07 -3.36
C TYR A 169 11.42 -1.68 -2.78
N PHE A 170 12.71 -1.32 -2.77
CA PHE A 170 13.18 0.02 -2.39
C PHE A 170 13.64 0.78 -3.64
N ILE A 171 12.86 1.77 -4.08
CA ILE A 171 12.94 2.44 -5.39
C ILE A 171 13.71 3.75 -5.36
#